data_AF-A0A9X8H9W4-F1
#
_entry.id   AF-A0A9X8H9W4-F1
#
_cell.length_a   1.000
_cell.length_b   1.000
_cell.length_c   1.000
_cell.angle_alpha   90.00
_cell.angle_beta   90.00
_cell.angle_gamma   90.00
#
_symmetry.space_group_name_H-M   'P 1'
#
loop_
_entity.id
_entity.type
_entity.pdbx_description
1 polymer ?
#
loop_
_entity_poly.entity_id
_entity_poly.type
_entity_poly.pdbx_seq_one_letter_code
_entity_poly.pdbx_strand_id
1 'polypeptide(L)'
;DLDLFTVNSRGDRHKDAVKTLWILLTASTLNLIWTQHNKVQYEDANPLPLPQWFELSFLGWMTSVRRWLRLQDHDCPIRTSALYVLHTLRGQVNYRRLWEQHPNSLLLAPTAATN
;
A
#
# COMPACT_ATOMS: atom_id res chain seq x y z
N ASP A 1 -19.71 -6.66 -4.52
CA ASP A 1 -20.21 -5.62 -3.63
C ASP A 1 -19.17 -5.35 -2.55
N LEU A 2 -18.75 -4.09 -2.37
CA LEU A 2 -17.78 -3.70 -1.34
C LEU A 2 -18.37 -3.83 0.09
N ASP A 3 -19.69 -4.05 0.18
CA ASP A 3 -20.41 -4.24 1.43
C ASP A 3 -20.25 -5.66 2.00
N LEU A 4 -19.78 -6.61 1.18
CA LEU A 4 -19.46 -7.99 1.60
C LEU A 4 -18.00 -8.16 2.08
N PHE A 5 -17.26 -7.07 2.32
CA PHE A 5 -15.90 -7.17 2.82
C PHE A 5 -15.90 -7.87 4.17
N THR A 6 -15.28 -9.05 4.23
CA THR A 6 -15.16 -9.85 5.44
C THR A 6 -13.71 -9.90 5.89
N VAL A 7 -13.51 -9.91 7.20
CA VAL A 7 -12.21 -10.02 7.84
C VAL A 7 -12.27 -11.16 8.84
N ASN A 8 -11.12 -11.75 9.13
CA ASN A 8 -11.04 -12.70 10.23
C ASN A 8 -11.31 -12.00 11.58
N SER A 9 -11.51 -12.78 12.64
CA SER A 9 -11.80 -12.28 13.98
C SER A 9 -10.77 -11.26 14.52
N ARG A 10 -9.52 -11.30 14.03
CA ARG A 10 -8.47 -10.34 14.40
C ARG A 10 -8.62 -9.01 13.68
N GLY A 11 -9.16 -9.02 12.46
CA GLY A 11 -9.37 -7.82 11.65
C GLY A 11 -10.70 -7.12 11.91
N ASP A 12 -11.65 -7.75 12.61
CA ASP A 12 -13.01 -7.23 12.80
C ASP A 12 -13.04 -5.85 13.46
N ARG A 13 -12.20 -5.66 14.49
CA ARG A 13 -12.01 -4.36 15.17
C ARG A 13 -11.40 -3.26 14.29
N HIS A 14 -10.75 -3.63 13.19
CA HIS A 14 -10.10 -2.71 12.26
C HIS A 14 -10.66 -2.83 10.85
N LYS A 15 -11.88 -3.37 10.70
CA LYS A 15 -12.46 -3.76 9.41
C LYS A 15 -12.42 -2.63 8.38
N ASP A 16 -12.81 -1.43 8.77
CA ASP A 16 -12.81 -0.27 7.87
C ASP A 16 -11.40 0.13 7.44
N ALA A 17 -10.43 0.06 8.35
CA ALA A 17 -9.03 0.32 8.02
C ALA A 17 -8.46 -0.75 7.07
N VAL A 18 -8.76 -2.03 7.32
CA VAL A 18 -8.34 -3.12 6.42
C VAL A 18 -8.99 -2.95 5.05
N LYS A 19 -10.27 -2.57 4.98
CA LYS A 19 -11.00 -2.26 3.74
C LYS A 19 -10.33 -1.11 3.00
N THR A 20 -10.02 -0.01 3.67
CA THR A 20 -9.31 1.13 3.07
C THR A 20 -7.94 0.71 2.51
N LEU A 21 -7.13 0.01 3.30
CA LEU A 21 -5.81 -0.45 2.85
C LEU A 21 -5.90 -1.38 1.64
N TRP A 22 -6.92 -2.25 1.61
CA TRP A 22 -7.19 -3.15 0.48
C TRP A 22 -7.65 -2.40 -0.78
N ILE A 23 -8.50 -1.38 -0.63
CA ILE A 23 -8.91 -0.50 -1.75
C ILE A 23 -7.68 0.21 -2.33
N LEU A 24 -6.82 0.77 -1.47
CA LEU A 24 -5.61 1.47 -1.91
C LEU A 24 -4.65 0.53 -2.65
N LEU A 25 -4.49 -0.71 -2.16
CA LEU A 25 -3.67 -1.74 -2.81
C LEU A 25 -4.22 -2.10 -4.19
N THR A 26 -5.52 -2.38 -4.26
CA THR A 26 -6.19 -2.77 -5.50
C THR A 26 -6.11 -1.66 -6.53
N ALA A 27 -6.43 -0.42 -6.13
CA ALA A 27 -6.38 0.74 -7.01
C ALA A 27 -4.97 1.01 -7.54
N SER A 28 -3.93 0.96 -6.68
CA SER A 28 -2.54 1.17 -7.13
C SER A 28 -2.06 0.05 -8.04
N THR A 29 -2.44 -1.20 -7.76
CA THR A 29 -2.03 -2.36 -8.56
C THR A 29 -2.71 -2.36 -9.92
N LEU A 30 -4.01 -2.06 -9.99
CA LEU A 30 -4.73 -1.91 -11.26
C LEU A 30 -4.14 -0.78 -12.10
N ASN A 31 -3.82 0.36 -11.48
CA ASN A 31 -3.15 1.46 -12.18
C ASN A 31 -1.77 1.03 -12.73
N LEU A 32 -0.99 0.25 -11.96
CA LEU A 32 0.28 -0.29 -12.43
C LEU A 32 0.08 -1.23 -13.63
N ILE A 33 -0.87 -2.16 -13.53
CA ILE A 33 -1.19 -3.10 -14.62
C ILE A 33 -1.56 -2.34 -15.89
N TRP A 34 -2.48 -1.38 -15.77
CA TRP A 34 -2.90 -0.54 -16.89
C TRP A 34 -1.72 0.23 -17.51
N THR A 35 -0.90 0.87 -16.67
CA THR A 35 0.26 1.64 -17.14
C THR A 35 1.25 0.76 -17.91
N GLN A 36 1.53 -0.44 -17.40
CA GLN A 36 2.53 -1.34 -17.98
C GLN A 36 2.01 -2.01 -19.24
N HIS A 37 0.72 -2.36 -19.25
CA HIS A 37 0.04 -2.82 -20.46
C HIS A 37 0.16 -1.80 -21.59
N ASN A 38 -0.13 -0.52 -21.31
CA ASN A 38 -0.05 0.53 -22.31
C ASN A 38 1.37 0.76 -22.83
N LYS A 39 2.39 0.66 -21.95
CA LYS A 39 3.79 0.75 -22.37
C LYS A 39 4.18 -0.35 -23.34
N VAL A 40 3.79 -1.59 -23.05
CA VAL A 40 4.06 -2.73 -23.95
C VAL A 40 3.29 -2.57 -25.26
N GLN A 41 2.04 -2.12 -25.20
CA GLN A 41 1.18 -2.01 -26.38
C GLN A 41 1.56 -0.84 -27.30
N TYR A 42 1.95 0.30 -26.74
CA TYR A 42 2.06 1.57 -27.49
C TYR A 42 3.47 2.17 -27.49
N GLU A 43 4.37 1.76 -26.61
CA GLU A 43 5.70 2.35 -26.44
C GLU A 43 6.85 1.37 -26.73
N ASP A 44 6.56 0.21 -27.32
CA ASP A 44 7.53 -0.86 -27.63
C ASP A 44 8.39 -1.28 -26.41
N ALA A 45 7.80 -1.16 -25.21
CA ALA A 45 8.47 -1.52 -23.98
C ALA A 45 8.43 -3.04 -23.75
N ASN A 46 9.47 -3.58 -23.12
CA ASN A 46 9.46 -4.97 -22.68
C ASN A 46 8.53 -5.17 -21.47
N PRO A 47 7.81 -6.31 -21.38
CA PRO A 47 7.04 -6.66 -20.20
C PRO A 47 7.92 -6.69 -18.94
N LEU A 48 7.37 -6.18 -17.84
CA LEU A 48 8.04 -6.23 -16.55
C LEU A 48 8.28 -7.69 -16.09
N PRO A 49 9.50 -8.02 -15.64
CA PRO A 49 9.79 -9.24 -14.90
C PRO A 49 8.96 -9.37 -13.62
N LEU A 50 8.63 -10.61 -13.26
CA LEU A 50 7.77 -10.97 -12.13
C LEU A 50 8.23 -10.39 -10.77
N PRO A 51 9.54 -10.37 -10.42
CA PRO A 51 9.99 -9.74 -9.17
C PRO A 51 9.69 -8.23 -9.11
N GLN A 52 9.78 -7.54 -10.25
CA GLN A 52 9.55 -6.10 -10.33
C GLN A 52 8.06 -5.76 -10.20
N TRP A 53 7.17 -6.66 -10.61
CA TRP A 53 5.73 -6.51 -10.33
C TRP A 53 5.44 -6.45 -8.83
N PHE A 54 6.04 -7.35 -8.04
CA PHE A 54 5.85 -7.34 -6.59
C PHE A 54 6.39 -6.06 -5.95
N GLU A 55 7.59 -5.65 -6.34
CA GLU A 55 8.24 -4.44 -5.83
C GLU A 55 7.45 -3.18 -6.17
N LEU A 56 7.08 -2.99 -7.44
CA LEU A 56 6.34 -1.81 -7.88
C LEU A 56 4.91 -1.77 -7.34
N SER A 57 4.25 -2.93 -7.20
CA SER A 57 2.92 -3.00 -6.57
C SER A 57 3.00 -2.58 -5.10
N PHE A 58 4.02 -3.07 -4.38
CA PHE A 58 4.28 -2.66 -3.00
C PHE A 58 4.57 -1.16 -2.90
N LEU A 59 5.52 -0.62 -3.67
CA LEU A 59 5.87 0.80 -3.64
C LEU A 59 4.71 1.71 -4.04
N GLY A 60 3.93 1.31 -5.04
CA GLY A 60 2.72 2.02 -5.46
C GLY A 60 1.67 2.04 -4.35
N TRP A 61 1.40 0.89 -3.73
CA TRP A 61 0.50 0.80 -2.59
C TRP A 61 0.97 1.66 -1.42
N MET A 62 2.25 1.56 -1.04
CA MET A 62 2.81 2.33 0.06
C MET A 62 2.74 3.84 -0.19
N THR A 63 2.92 4.27 -1.44
CA THR A 63 2.77 5.67 -1.83
C THR A 63 1.33 6.15 -1.67
N SER A 64 0.35 5.36 -2.10
CA SER A 64 -1.07 5.63 -1.90
C SER A 64 -1.45 5.68 -0.42
N VAL A 65 -0.93 4.75 0.39
CA VAL A 65 -1.13 4.71 1.85
C VAL A 65 -0.55 5.95 2.53
N ARG A 66 0.70 6.33 2.22
CA ARG A 66 1.32 7.55 2.76
C ARG A 66 0.50 8.79 2.43
N ARG A 67 0.06 8.92 1.16
CA ARG A 67 -0.79 10.03 0.72
C ARG A 67 -2.11 10.05 1.48
N TRP A 68 -2.78 8.91 1.58
CA TRP A 68 -4.04 8.80 2.31
C TRP A 68 -3.89 9.18 3.79
N LEU A 69 -2.88 8.65 4.48
CA LEU A 69 -2.59 8.94 5.89
C LEU A 69 -2.30 10.43 6.18
N ARG A 70 -1.70 11.15 5.22
CA ARG A 70 -1.44 12.59 5.31
C ARG A 70 -2.70 13.44 5.12
N LEU A 71 -3.70 12.91 4.41
CA LEU A 71 -4.97 13.61 4.15
C LEU A 71 -6.01 13.39 5.25
N GLN A 72 -5.82 12.40 6.12
CA GLN A 72 -6.71 12.15 7.24
C GLN A 72 -6.36 13.04 8.44
N ASP A 73 -7.39 13.47 9.19
CA ASP A 73 -7.20 14.13 10.48
C ASP A 73 -6.41 13.27 11.44
N HIS A 74 -5.60 13.91 12.29
CA HIS A 74 -4.75 13.21 13.26
C HIS A 74 -5.56 12.32 14.21
N ASP A 75 -6.75 12.76 14.60
CA ASP A 75 -7.66 12.07 15.53
C ASP A 75 -8.64 11.11 14.82
N CYS A 76 -8.51 10.91 13.50
CA CYS A 76 -9.37 10.00 12.75
C CYS A 76 -9.15 8.54 13.25
N PRO A 77 -10.20 7.84 13.75
CA PRO A 77 -10.05 6.50 14.30
C PRO A 77 -9.63 5.46 13.24
N ILE A 78 -10.03 5.67 11.98
CA ILE A 78 -9.63 4.82 10.86
C ILE A 78 -8.14 5.00 10.56
N ARG A 79 -7.61 6.22 10.68
CA ARG A 79 -6.18 6.51 10.50
C ARG A 79 -5.34 5.76 11.53
N THR A 80 -5.73 5.82 12.81
CA THR A 80 -5.05 5.09 13.88
C THR A 80 -5.13 3.57 13.68
N SER A 81 -6.31 3.06 13.30
CA SER A 81 -6.49 1.64 12.97
C SER A 81 -5.65 1.21 11.77
N ALA A 82 -5.53 2.04 10.74
CA ALA A 82 -4.71 1.75 9.57
C ALA A 82 -3.22 1.67 9.93
N LEU A 83 -2.71 2.57 10.78
CA LEU A 83 -1.34 2.52 11.29
C LEU A 83 -1.09 1.23 12.08
N TYR A 84 -2.04 0.81 12.92
CA TYR A 84 -1.95 -0.45 13.66
C TYR A 84 -1.91 -1.68 12.74
N VAL A 85 -2.79 -1.72 11.73
CA VAL A 85 -2.81 -2.81 10.73
C VAL A 85 -1.50 -2.85 9.94
N LEU A 86 -0.99 -1.70 9.49
CA LEU A 86 0.29 -1.61 8.79
C LEU A 86 1.46 -2.09 9.64
N HIS A 87 1.49 -1.74 10.93
CA HIS A 87 2.48 -2.24 11.87
C HIS A 87 2.42 -3.77 12.00
N THR A 88 1.21 -4.32 12.08
CA THR A 88 0.99 -5.78 12.13
C THR A 88 1.47 -6.45 10.84
N LEU A 89 1.15 -5.89 9.67
CA LEU A 89 1.57 -6.40 8.37
C LEU A 89 3.10 -6.39 8.24
N ARG A 90 3.78 -5.35 8.71
CA ARG A 90 5.25 -5.28 8.72
C ARG A 90 5.90 -6.47 9.45
N GLY A 91 5.23 -7.01 10.48
CA GLY A 91 5.69 -8.20 11.19
C GLY A 91 5.53 -9.52 10.44
N GLN A 92 4.68 -9.57 9.40
CA GLN A 92 4.41 -10.79 8.62
C GLN A 92 5.55 -11.11 7.66
N VAL A 93 5.92 -12.39 7.54
CA VAL A 93 7.09 -12.85 6.77
C VAL A 93 7.07 -12.34 5.31
N ASN A 94 5.91 -12.38 4.67
CA ASN A 94 5.77 -11.99 3.26
C ASN A 94 5.99 -10.49 3.03
N TYR A 95 5.64 -9.64 4.00
CA TYR A 95 5.79 -8.19 3.91
C TYR A 95 7.13 -7.71 4.49
N ARG A 96 7.69 -8.46 5.44
CA ARG A 96 8.94 -8.13 6.12
C ARG A 96 10.08 -7.92 5.13
N ARG A 97 10.25 -8.84 4.18
CA ARG A 97 11.29 -8.75 3.15
C ARG A 97 11.17 -7.46 2.31
N LEU A 98 9.96 -7.13 1.88
CA LEU A 98 9.70 -5.90 1.10
C LEU A 98 9.98 -4.64 1.94
N TRP A 99 9.71 -4.71 3.25
CA TRP A 99 9.99 -3.64 4.18
C TRP A 99 11.47 -3.44 4.49
N GLU A 100 12.23 -4.54 4.55
CA GLU A 100 13.69 -4.52 4.70
C GLU A 100 14.36 -3.91 3.47
N GLN A 101 13.84 -4.21 2.28
CA GLN A 101 14.30 -3.61 1.02
C GLN A 101 13.93 -2.12 0.90
N HIS A 102 12.77 -1.72 1.45
CA HIS A 102 12.26 -0.35 1.38
C HIS A 102 11.83 0.18 2.76
N PRO A 103 12.79 0.43 3.68
CA PRO A 103 12.48 0.81 5.07
C PRO A 103 11.76 2.15 5.17
N ASN A 104 12.00 3.05 4.21
CA ASN A 104 11.46 4.41 4.16
C ASN A 104 10.07 4.49 3.52
N SER A 105 9.49 3.36 3.10
CA SER A 105 8.21 3.30 2.40
C SER A 105 6.99 3.77 3.23
N LEU A 106 7.09 3.96 4.55
CA LEU A 106 6.03 4.58 5.36
C LEU A 106 6.40 5.93 6.00
N LEU A 107 7.52 6.54 5.63
CA LEU A 107 7.87 7.83 6.23
C LEU A 107 6.83 8.90 5.85
N LEU A 108 6.03 9.30 6.85
CA LEU A 108 4.94 10.25 6.68
C LEU A 108 5.45 11.70 6.63
N ALA A 109 6.55 12.01 7.29
CA ALA A 109 7.22 13.30 7.19
C ALA A 109 8.26 13.28 6.05
N PRO A 110 8.53 14.42 5.38
CA PRO A 110 9.85 14.63 4.79
C PRO A 110 10.86 14.50 5.94
N THR A 111 11.88 13.66 5.79
CA THR A 111 13.05 13.77 6.66
C THR A 111 13.54 15.20 6.50
N ALA A 112 13.44 16.03 7.54
CA ALA A 112 14.02 17.36 7.49
C ALA A 112 15.47 17.18 7.06
N ALA A 113 15.90 17.89 6.00
CA ALA A 113 17.30 17.95 5.65
C ALA A 113 18.01 18.50 6.89
N THR A 114 18.83 17.66 7.52
CA THR A 114 19.76 18.11 8.55
C THR A 114 20.74 19.02 7.83
N ASN A 115 20.53 20.33 7.96
CA ASN A 115 21.53 21.35 7.63
C ASN A 115 22.63 21.36 8.70
#